data_AF-A0A6N2R404-F1
#
_entry.id   AF-A0A6N2R404-F1
#
_cell.length_a   1.000
_cell.length_b   1.000
_cell.length_c   1.000
_cell.angle_alpha   90.00
_cell.angle_beta   90.00
_cell.angle_gamma   90.00
#
_symmetry.space_group_name_H-M   'P 1'
#
loop_
_entity.id
_entity.type
_entity.pdbx_description
1 polymer ?
#
loop_
_entity_poly.entity_id
_entity_poly.type
_entity_poly.pdbx_seq_one_letter_code
_entity_poly.pdbx_strand_id
1 'polypeptide(L)'
;MIDKKEKSAHGAATPLGTQLNRQEQYNTDRQKSEIRKLVVEIFDLSLRLQEMTDGTIDWRELGVPCVQAEYHGATAVLSVRIWEDGFNAEQQPDYSTMLFLDNPNCMNEAGYLKEKLMGLIRRKKRKQQWER
;
A
#
# COMPACT_ATOMS: atom_id res chain seq x y z
N MET A 1 11.03 -70.82 18.01
CA MET A 1 9.70 -70.48 17.48
C MET A 1 9.41 -69.04 17.88
N ILE A 2 9.62 -68.13 16.93
CA ILE A 2 9.04 -66.78 16.73
C ILE A 2 9.18 -65.76 17.88
N ASP A 3 10.05 -64.78 17.62
CA ASP A 3 10.11 -63.43 18.21
C ASP A 3 8.76 -62.71 18.27
N LYS A 4 8.48 -62.03 19.38
CA LYS A 4 7.63 -60.82 19.36
C LYS A 4 8.23 -59.71 20.20
N LYS A 5 9.17 -59.00 19.55
CA LYS A 5 9.58 -57.64 19.87
C LYS A 5 8.36 -56.73 19.66
N GLU A 6 7.71 -56.32 20.74
CA GLU A 6 6.59 -55.38 20.69
C GLU A 6 7.13 -53.98 20.35
N LYS A 7 7.14 -53.68 19.06
CA LYS A 7 7.38 -52.32 18.55
C LYS A 7 6.15 -51.49 18.88
N SER A 8 6.20 -50.75 19.98
CA SER A 8 5.28 -49.63 20.18
C SER A 8 5.61 -48.55 19.15
N ALA A 9 4.82 -48.52 18.08
CA ALA A 9 4.81 -47.40 17.16
C ALA A 9 4.20 -46.22 17.92
N HIS A 10 5.06 -45.31 18.41
CA HIS A 10 4.67 -43.93 18.65
C HIS A 10 4.26 -43.34 17.30
N GLY A 11 2.99 -43.55 16.92
CA GLY A 11 2.33 -42.74 15.93
C GLY A 11 2.29 -41.33 16.48
N ALA A 12 3.27 -40.51 16.10
CA ALA A 12 3.21 -39.07 16.29
C ALA A 12 2.06 -38.56 15.40
N ALA A 13 0.84 -38.64 15.94
CA ALA A 13 -0.27 -37.85 15.43
C ALA A 13 0.09 -36.39 15.70
N THR A 14 0.76 -35.76 14.74
CA THR A 14 0.85 -34.30 14.68
C THR A 14 -0.59 -33.79 14.75
N PRO A 15 -0.97 -32.96 15.74
CA PRO A 15 -2.30 -32.40 15.74
C PRO A 15 -2.39 -31.44 14.56
N LEU A 16 -3.03 -31.91 13.49
CA LEU A 16 -3.38 -31.12 12.30
C LEU A 16 -4.22 -29.88 12.67
N GLY A 17 -4.77 -29.83 13.89
CA GLY A 17 -5.56 -28.71 14.42
C GLY A 17 -4.75 -27.49 14.87
N THR A 18 -3.43 -27.59 15.09
CA THR A 18 -2.67 -26.44 15.62
C THR A 18 -2.13 -25.52 14.52
N GLN A 19 -2.08 -25.98 13.26
CA GLN A 19 -1.69 -25.14 12.12
C GLN A 19 -2.88 -24.43 11.44
N LEU A 20 -4.08 -25.00 11.50
CA LEU A 20 -5.27 -24.41 10.86
C LEU A 20 -5.81 -23.18 11.60
N ASN A 21 -5.62 -23.12 12.93
CA ASN A 21 -6.15 -22.03 13.76
C ASN A 21 -5.31 -20.73 13.66
N ARG A 22 -4.12 -20.76 13.04
CA ARG A 22 -3.32 -19.55 12.81
C ARG A 22 -3.67 -18.82 11.51
N GLN A 23 -4.60 -19.35 10.72
CA GLN A 23 -5.13 -18.66 9.52
C GLN A 23 -6.59 -18.24 9.71
N GLU A 24 -7.41 -19.01 10.44
CA GLU A 24 -8.83 -18.68 10.66
C GLU A 24 -9.08 -17.46 11.56
N GLN A 25 -8.09 -17.01 12.34
CA GLN A 25 -8.19 -15.81 13.18
C GLN A 25 -7.53 -14.54 12.61
N TYR A 26 -6.84 -14.62 11.47
CA TYR A 26 -5.93 -13.56 11.02
C TYR A 26 -6.49 -12.69 9.89
N ASN A 27 -7.81 -12.68 9.73
CA ASN A 27 -8.50 -11.96 8.67
C ASN A 27 -9.85 -11.40 9.18
N THR A 28 -9.83 -10.50 10.15
CA THR A 28 -11.06 -9.79 10.49
C THR A 28 -11.39 -8.80 9.37
N ASP A 29 -12.64 -8.80 8.89
CA ASP A 29 -13.14 -7.83 7.90
C ASP A 29 -12.83 -6.36 8.27
N ARG A 30 -12.64 -6.11 9.57
CA ARG A 30 -12.19 -4.83 10.12
C ARG A 30 -10.83 -4.38 9.57
N GLN A 31 -9.79 -5.21 9.61
CA GLN A 31 -8.45 -4.79 9.15
C GLN A 31 -8.43 -4.57 7.63
N LYS A 32 -9.13 -5.44 6.88
CA LYS A 32 -9.38 -5.24 5.45
C LYS A 32 -10.14 -3.94 5.17
N SER A 33 -11.10 -3.57 6.04
CA SER A 33 -11.81 -2.29 5.94
C SER A 33 -10.89 -1.10 6.23
N GLU A 34 -10.00 -1.20 7.21
CA GLU A 34 -9.06 -0.15 7.61
C GLU A 34 -8.06 0.17 6.48
N ILE A 35 -7.43 -0.84 5.87
CA ILE A 35 -6.52 -0.60 4.74
C ILE A 35 -7.24 -0.04 3.52
N ARG A 36 -8.47 -0.50 3.22
CA ARG A 36 -9.28 0.04 2.12
C ARG A 36 -9.61 1.51 2.33
N LYS A 37 -10.00 1.92 3.55
CA LYS A 37 -10.23 3.32 3.90
C LYS A 37 -8.97 4.16 3.66
N LEU A 38 -7.83 3.68 4.15
CA LEU A 38 -6.57 4.38 4.02
C LEU A 38 -6.13 4.53 2.55
N VAL A 39 -6.35 3.50 1.72
CA VAL A 39 -6.07 3.55 0.29
C VAL A 39 -7.00 4.52 -0.45
N VAL A 40 -8.29 4.58 -0.08
CA VAL A 40 -9.20 5.61 -0.63
C VAL A 40 -8.68 7.02 -0.30
N GLU A 41 -8.20 7.26 0.92
CA GLU A 41 -7.60 8.55 1.29
C GLU A 41 -6.32 8.84 0.50
N ILE A 42 -5.44 7.85 0.31
CA ILE A 42 -4.22 7.99 -0.50
C ILE A 42 -4.57 8.35 -1.95
N PHE A 43 -5.60 7.73 -2.50
CA PHE A 43 -6.04 8.02 -3.87
C PHE A 43 -6.59 9.45 -3.99
N ASP A 44 -7.44 9.88 -3.06
CA ASP A 44 -7.93 11.27 -2.99
C ASP A 44 -6.79 12.29 -2.85
N LEU A 45 -5.82 12.02 -1.96
CA LEU A 45 -4.63 12.87 -1.83
C LEU A 45 -3.79 12.91 -3.10
N SER A 46 -3.69 11.79 -3.82
CA SER A 46 -2.96 11.72 -5.09
C SER A 46 -3.64 12.60 -6.15
N LEU A 47 -4.97 12.55 -6.26
CA LEU A 47 -5.75 13.43 -7.14
C LEU A 47 -5.56 14.91 -6.78
N ARG A 48 -5.64 15.26 -5.48
CA ARG A 48 -5.43 16.65 -5.03
C ARG A 48 -4.02 17.17 -5.30
N LEU A 49 -3.02 16.29 -5.33
CA LEU A 49 -1.66 16.69 -5.69
C LEU A 49 -1.56 17.02 -7.19
N GLN A 50 -2.29 16.28 -8.03
CA GLN A 50 -2.41 16.51 -9.47
C GLN A 50 -3.36 17.67 -9.82
N GLU A 51 -4.20 18.12 -8.89
CA GLU A 51 -5.15 19.21 -9.11
C GLU A 51 -4.42 20.55 -9.32
N MET A 52 -4.79 21.23 -10.40
CA MET A 52 -4.31 22.53 -10.82
C MET A 52 -5.13 23.64 -10.16
N THR A 53 -4.68 24.89 -10.29
CA THR A 53 -5.39 26.05 -9.71
C THR A 53 -6.79 26.27 -10.29
N ASP A 54 -7.04 25.80 -11.50
CA ASP A 54 -8.33 25.85 -12.20
C ASP A 54 -9.20 24.60 -11.97
N GLY A 55 -8.75 23.66 -11.12
CA GLY A 55 -9.45 22.41 -10.82
C GLY A 55 -9.23 21.29 -11.85
N THR A 56 -8.44 21.52 -12.90
CA THR A 56 -8.06 20.44 -13.83
C THR A 56 -7.02 19.51 -13.20
N ILE A 57 -6.92 18.28 -13.70
CA ILE A 57 -5.93 17.30 -13.23
C ILE A 57 -4.78 17.26 -14.24
N ASP A 58 -3.58 17.63 -13.80
CA ASP A 58 -2.34 17.48 -14.57
C ASP A 58 -1.25 16.84 -13.71
N TRP A 59 -0.57 15.87 -14.30
CA TRP A 59 0.51 15.11 -13.66
C TRP A 59 1.90 15.51 -14.17
N ARG A 60 2.01 16.49 -15.07
CA ARG A 60 3.27 16.89 -15.75
C ARG A 60 3.69 18.33 -15.49
N GLU A 61 3.16 19.00 -14.48
CA GLU A 61 3.58 20.36 -14.16
C GLU A 61 5.08 20.39 -13.77
N LEU A 62 5.89 21.08 -14.58
CA LEU A 62 7.35 21.15 -14.40
C LEU A 62 7.71 21.87 -13.09
N GLY A 63 8.58 21.24 -12.29
CA GLY A 63 9.02 21.80 -11.00
C GLY A 63 7.94 21.77 -9.91
N VAL A 64 6.87 20.99 -10.09
CA VAL A 64 5.83 20.75 -9.10
C VAL A 64 5.79 19.26 -8.79
N PRO A 65 5.68 18.85 -7.51
CA PRO A 65 5.65 17.43 -7.17
C PRO A 65 4.53 16.71 -7.94
N CYS A 66 4.86 15.56 -8.53
CA CYS A 66 3.90 14.75 -9.27
C CYS A 66 3.74 13.37 -8.63
N VAL A 67 2.60 12.76 -8.91
CA VAL A 67 2.25 11.43 -8.46
C VAL A 67 1.54 10.67 -9.57
N GLN A 68 1.84 9.39 -9.69
CA GLN A 68 1.09 8.43 -10.49
C GLN A 68 0.50 7.40 -9.52
N ALA A 69 -0.82 7.29 -9.47
CA ALA A 69 -1.54 6.33 -8.64
C ALA A 69 -2.41 5.44 -9.52
N GLU A 70 -2.13 4.13 -9.53
CA GLU A 70 -2.79 3.15 -10.38
C GLU A 70 -3.40 2.04 -9.53
N TYR A 71 -4.69 1.79 -9.72
CA TYR A 71 -5.38 0.68 -9.06
C TYR A 71 -5.51 -0.52 -10.02
N HIS A 72 -4.88 -1.62 -9.65
CA HIS A 72 -4.94 -2.89 -10.37
C HIS A 72 -6.02 -3.78 -9.75
N GLY A 73 -7.24 -3.70 -10.28
CA GLY A 73 -8.40 -4.40 -9.74
C GLY A 73 -8.28 -5.92 -9.71
N ALA A 74 -7.58 -6.52 -10.67
CA ALA A 74 -7.37 -7.97 -10.75
C ALA A 74 -6.58 -8.53 -9.56
N THR A 75 -5.67 -7.73 -9.00
CA THR A 75 -4.79 -8.11 -7.89
C THR A 75 -5.09 -7.34 -6.60
N ALA A 76 -6.10 -6.44 -6.62
CA ALA A 76 -6.42 -5.53 -5.52
C ALA A 76 -5.17 -4.76 -5.00
N VAL A 77 -4.38 -4.21 -5.92
CA VAL A 77 -3.15 -3.46 -5.62
C VAL A 77 -3.31 -2.00 -5.99
N LEU A 78 -2.89 -1.09 -5.12
CA LEU A 78 -2.63 0.30 -5.48
C LEU A 78 -1.11 0.50 -5.66
N SER A 79 -0.67 0.81 -6.88
CA SER A 79 0.70 1.27 -7.13
C SER A 79 0.75 2.78 -7.06
N VAL A 80 1.72 3.32 -6.32
CA VAL A 80 1.93 4.77 -6.22
C VAL A 80 3.39 5.09 -6.48
N ARG A 81 3.63 6.03 -7.39
CA ARG A 81 4.95 6.56 -7.74
C ARG A 81 4.94 8.07 -7.58
N ILE A 82 5.99 8.63 -6.98
CA ILE A 82 6.11 10.05 -6.65
C ILE A 82 7.43 10.56 -7.22
N TRP A 83 7.36 11.74 -7.83
CA TRP A 83 8.54 12.57 -8.11
C TRP A 83 8.37 13.89 -7.35
N GLU A 84 9.25 14.16 -6.39
CA GLU A 84 9.13 15.32 -5.50
C GLU A 84 9.40 16.64 -6.21
N ASP A 85 10.26 16.63 -7.23
CA ASP A 85 10.66 17.81 -8.01
C ASP A 85 10.00 17.88 -9.40
N GLY A 86 9.01 17.02 -9.64
CA GLY A 86 8.24 16.94 -10.89
C GLY A 86 8.69 15.83 -11.84
N PHE A 87 7.87 15.59 -12.85
CA PHE A 87 8.06 14.45 -13.76
C PHE A 87 9.10 14.74 -14.85
N ASN A 88 10.08 13.86 -14.98
CA ASN A 88 10.94 13.75 -16.15
C ASN A 88 10.92 12.30 -16.64
N ALA A 89 10.64 12.08 -17.93
CA ALA A 89 10.53 10.74 -18.52
C ALA A 89 11.81 9.90 -18.37
N GLU A 90 12.98 10.54 -18.24
CA GLU A 90 14.27 9.88 -18.07
C GLU A 90 14.60 9.57 -16.60
N GLN A 91 13.84 10.13 -15.65
CA GLN A 91 14.08 9.98 -14.22
C GLN A 91 13.16 8.92 -13.59
N GLN A 92 13.76 8.03 -12.81
CA GLN A 92 13.01 7.15 -11.93
C GLN A 92 12.29 7.96 -10.84
N PRO A 93 11.15 7.47 -10.32
CA PRO A 93 10.47 8.12 -9.21
C PRO A 93 11.37 8.13 -7.96
N ASP A 94 11.31 9.22 -7.21
CA ASP A 94 11.99 9.35 -5.90
C ASP A 94 11.44 8.34 -4.89
N TYR A 95 10.18 7.95 -5.07
CA TYR A 95 9.52 6.95 -4.25
C TYR A 95 8.51 6.15 -5.06
N SER A 96 8.51 4.83 -4.90
CA SER A 96 7.56 3.93 -5.54
C SER A 96 7.18 2.82 -4.57
N THR A 97 5.88 2.54 -4.45
CA THR A 97 5.37 1.46 -3.60
C THR A 97 4.17 0.77 -4.23
N MET A 98 3.86 -0.43 -3.71
CA MET A 98 2.66 -1.20 -4.05
C MET A 98 1.96 -1.61 -2.76
N LEU A 99 0.71 -1.15 -2.60
CA LEU A 99 -0.13 -1.49 -1.46
C LEU A 99 -1.09 -2.60 -1.85
N PHE A 100 -0.89 -3.77 -1.27
CA PHE A 100 -1.77 -4.93 -1.41
C PHE A 100 -2.91 -4.80 -0.41
N LEU A 101 -4.14 -4.63 -0.90
CA LEU A 101 -5.31 -4.34 -0.06
C LEU A 101 -5.75 -5.50 0.83
N ASP A 102 -5.23 -6.70 0.57
CA ASP A 102 -5.44 -7.90 1.37
C ASP A 102 -4.28 -8.18 2.34
N ASN A 103 -3.20 -7.40 2.28
CA ASN A 103 -2.02 -7.57 3.12
C ASN A 103 -1.97 -6.56 4.27
N PRO A 104 -2.16 -6.99 5.53
CA PRO A 104 -2.15 -6.09 6.68
C PRO A 104 -0.78 -5.43 6.92
N ASN A 105 0.31 -6.02 6.42
CA ASN A 105 1.64 -5.42 6.54
C ASN A 105 1.77 -4.10 5.77
N CYS A 106 0.86 -3.83 4.84
CA CYS A 106 0.83 -2.57 4.08
C CYS A 106 0.28 -1.39 4.91
N MET A 107 -0.26 -1.58 6.12
CA MET A 107 -0.79 -0.48 6.93
C MET A 107 0.26 0.60 7.27
N ASN A 108 1.47 0.18 7.63
CA ASN A 108 2.55 1.12 7.95
C ASN A 108 2.99 1.90 6.70
N GLU A 109 3.13 1.19 5.57
CA GLU A 109 3.52 1.78 4.29
C GLU A 109 2.45 2.76 3.78
N ALA A 110 1.18 2.38 3.88
CA ALA A 110 0.05 3.23 3.53
C ALA A 110 -0.01 4.48 4.43
N GLY A 111 0.26 4.33 5.73
CA GLY A 111 0.34 5.46 6.67
C GLY A 111 1.48 6.42 6.30
N TYR A 112 2.67 5.89 6.01
CA TYR A 112 3.80 6.69 5.55
C TYR A 112 3.49 7.42 4.25
N LEU A 113 2.91 6.72 3.27
CA LEU A 113 2.56 7.29 1.97
C LEU A 113 1.55 8.43 2.12
N LYS A 114 0.52 8.26 2.96
CA LYS A 114 -0.44 9.31 3.28
C LYS A 114 0.25 10.57 3.81
N GLU A 115 1.14 10.44 4.78
CA GLU A 115 1.89 11.58 5.34
C GLU A 115 2.79 12.24 4.29
N LYS A 116 3.45 11.45 3.45
CA LYS A 116 4.30 11.94 2.35
C LYS A 116 3.49 12.79 1.37
N LEU A 117 2.34 12.29 0.90
CA LEU A 117 1.44 13.01 -0.01
C LEU A 117 0.92 14.31 0.60
N MET A 118 0.48 14.29 1.87
CA MET A 118 0.07 15.51 2.57
C MET A 118 1.20 16.53 2.66
N GLY A 119 2.43 16.08 2.90
CA GLY A 119 3.62 16.92 2.88
C GLY A 119 3.82 17.63 1.54
N LEU A 120 3.71 16.89 0.44
CA LEU A 120 3.86 17.42 -0.93
C LEU A 120 2.76 18.42 -1.28
N ILE A 121 1.50 18.13 -0.94
CA ILE A 121 0.38 19.07 -1.14
C ILE A 121 0.63 20.38 -0.39
N ARG A 122 1.11 20.33 0.86
CA ARG A 122 1.45 21.54 1.62
C ARG A 122 2.59 22.32 0.96
N ARG A 123 3.61 21.65 0.41
CA ARG A 123 4.70 22.30 -0.33
C ARG A 123 4.19 22.98 -1.61
N LYS A 124 3.38 22.28 -2.42
CA LYS A 124 2.75 22.80 -3.65
C LYS A 124 1.95 24.07 -3.34
N LYS A 125 1.08 24.03 -2.32
CA LYS A 125 0.26 25.19 -1.90
C LYS A 125 1.11 26.39 -1.48
N ARG A 126 2.21 26.19 -0.76
CA ARG A 126 3.12 27.28 -0.40
C ARG A 126 3.76 27.88 -1.65
N LYS A 127 4.30 27.07 -2.56
CA LYS A 127 4.92 27.59 -3.80
C LYS A 127 3.94 28.46 -4.61
N GLN A 128 2.71 28.00 -4.79
CA GLN A 128 1.65 28.74 -5.49
C GLN A 128 1.25 30.07 -4.80
N GLN A 129 1.46 30.22 -3.49
CA GLN A 129 1.18 31.48 -2.78
C GLN A 129 2.30 32.52 -2.98
N TRP A 130 3.53 32.08 -3.20
CA TRP A 130 4.69 32.97 -3.37
C TRP A 130 4.85 33.45 -4.82
N GLU A 131 4.24 32.75 -5.77
CA GLU A 131 4.25 33.09 -7.20
C GLU A 131 3.05 33.99 -7.62
N ARG A 132 2.17 34.37 -6.68
CA ARG A 132 1.08 35.34 -6.86
C ARG A 132 1.42 36.70 -6.27
#